data_AF-E1ZB91-F1
#
_entry.id   AF-E1ZB91-F1
#
_cell.length_a   1.000
_cell.length_b   1.000
_cell.length_c   1.000
_cell.angle_alpha   90.00
_cell.angle_beta   90.00
_cell.angle_gamma   90.00
#
_symmetry.space_group_name_H-M   'P 1'
#
loop_
_entity.id
_entity.type
_entity.pdbx_description
1 polymer ?
#
loop_
_entity_poly.entity_id
_entity_poly.type
_entity_poly.pdbx_seq_one_letter_code
_entity_poly.pdbx_strand_id
1 'polypeptide(L)'
;LSEPIFRDKLDKLNTSQQSIEQTAAWCLFHRADARRVAEVWEAYFSKADQPKRLAMVYLANDIVQNGRKRGTEFLAEFYKVLPRALRHVLAKGDDKTRAAVNKVIRVWDERKV
;
A
#
# COMPACT_ATOMS: atom_id res chain seq x y z
N LEU A 1 -3.29 -16.14 -4.79
CA LEU A 1 -3.53 -14.78 -5.33
C LEU A 1 -3.62 -14.85 -6.86
N SER A 2 -4.64 -14.27 -7.51
CA SER A 2 -4.63 -14.07 -8.97
C SER A 2 -4.06 -12.69 -9.30
N GLU A 3 -2.84 -12.65 -9.86
CA GLU A 3 -2.16 -11.38 -10.18
C GLU A 3 -2.87 -10.53 -11.22
N PRO A 4 -3.42 -11.08 -12.33
CA PRO A 4 -4.17 -10.27 -13.29
C PRO A 4 -5.36 -9.55 -12.65
N ILE A 5 -6.08 -10.23 -11.74
CA ILE A 5 -7.18 -9.63 -11.00
C ILE A 5 -6.67 -8.52 -10.07
N PHE A 6 -5.55 -8.73 -9.39
CA PHE A 6 -5.01 -7.70 -8.51
C PHE A 6 -4.56 -6.47 -9.31
N ARG A 7 -3.92 -6.66 -10.48
CA ARG A 7 -3.51 -5.58 -11.36
C ARG A 7 -4.70 -4.78 -11.89
N ASP A 8 -5.78 -5.44 -12.32
CA ASP A 8 -7.01 -4.77 -12.73
C ASP A 8 -7.63 -3.94 -11.58
N LYS A 9 -7.58 -4.44 -10.35
CA LYS A 9 -7.99 -3.67 -9.16
C LYS A 9 -7.10 -2.43 -8.94
N LEU A 10 -5.79 -2.57 -9.12
CA LEU A 10 -4.84 -1.44 -9.03
C LEU A 10 -5.06 -0.42 -10.17
N ASP A 11 -5.41 -0.88 -11.37
CA ASP A 11 -5.76 -0.01 -12.51
C ASP A 11 -7.01 0.83 -12.20
N LYS A 12 -7.99 0.27 -11.50
CA LYS A 12 -9.22 0.96 -11.08
C LYS A 12 -9.09 1.74 -9.76
N LEU A 13 -8.01 1.53 -9.02
CA LEU A 13 -7.78 2.19 -7.73
C LEU A 13 -7.69 3.70 -7.87
N ASN A 14 -8.38 4.42 -6.99
CA ASN A 14 -8.30 5.87 -6.86
C ASN A 14 -8.30 6.29 -5.38
N THR A 15 -8.22 7.59 -5.10
CA THR A 15 -8.09 8.11 -3.73
C THR A 15 -9.40 8.15 -2.93
N SER A 16 -10.52 7.69 -3.49
CA SER A 16 -11.78 7.60 -2.73
C SER A 16 -11.69 6.48 -1.69
N GLN A 17 -12.29 6.72 -0.52
CA GLN A 17 -12.31 5.75 0.57
C GLN A 17 -12.90 4.41 0.13
N GLN A 18 -14.03 4.43 -0.59
CA GLN A 18 -14.68 3.22 -1.10
C GLN A 18 -13.74 2.38 -2.00
N SER A 19 -13.01 3.00 -2.92
CA SER A 19 -12.07 2.29 -3.82
C SER A 19 -10.92 1.65 -3.05
N ILE A 20 -10.40 2.36 -2.05
CA ILE A 20 -9.32 1.89 -1.18
C ILE A 20 -9.78 0.72 -0.32
N GLU A 21 -10.90 0.86 0.39
CA GLU A 21 -11.42 -0.17 1.30
C GLU A 21 -11.80 -1.46 0.56
N GLN A 22 -12.44 -1.35 -0.62
CA GLN A 22 -12.78 -2.53 -1.42
C GLN A 22 -11.53 -3.29 -1.89
N THR A 23 -10.50 -2.56 -2.33
CA THR A 23 -9.25 -3.17 -2.78
C THR A 23 -8.46 -3.75 -1.61
N ALA A 24 -8.43 -3.06 -0.47
CA ALA A 24 -7.80 -3.52 0.75
C ALA A 24 -8.49 -4.79 1.28
N ALA A 25 -9.82 -4.82 1.34
CA ALA A 25 -10.58 -6.00 1.76
C ALA A 25 -10.25 -7.24 0.92
N TRP A 26 -10.12 -7.06 -0.39
CA TRP A 26 -9.68 -8.15 -1.29
C TRP A 26 -8.25 -8.61 -0.98
N CYS A 27 -7.33 -7.69 -0.72
CA CYS A 27 -5.97 -8.04 -0.29
C CYS A 27 -5.98 -8.81 1.04
N LEU A 28 -6.75 -8.33 2.03
CA LEU A 28 -6.88 -8.94 3.35
C LEU A 28 -7.45 -10.36 3.31
N PHE A 29 -8.35 -10.64 2.35
CA PHE A 29 -8.83 -12.00 2.09
C PHE A 29 -7.70 -12.92 1.60
N HIS A 30 -6.78 -12.41 0.80
CA HIS A 30 -5.58 -13.11 0.31
C HIS A 30 -4.37 -13.00 1.25
N ARG A 31 -4.60 -12.95 2.56
CA ARG A 31 -3.53 -12.85 3.60
C ARG A 31 -2.43 -13.92 3.47
N ALA A 32 -2.78 -15.16 3.16
CA ALA A 32 -1.80 -16.23 2.98
C ALA A 32 -0.76 -15.90 1.88
N ASP A 33 -1.15 -15.04 0.95
CA ASP A 33 -0.31 -14.54 -0.14
C ASP A 33 0.26 -13.13 0.15
N ALA A 34 0.35 -12.69 1.41
CA ALA A 34 0.76 -11.32 1.78
C ALA A 34 2.06 -10.87 1.12
N ARG A 35 3.03 -11.78 1.00
CA ARG A 35 4.29 -11.53 0.29
C ARG A 35 4.04 -11.18 -1.17
N ARG A 36 3.22 -11.97 -1.86
CA ARG A 36 2.93 -11.74 -3.28
C ARG A 36 2.14 -10.45 -3.50
N VAL A 37 1.21 -10.13 -2.60
CA VAL A 37 0.51 -8.84 -2.61
C VAL A 37 1.50 -7.68 -2.51
N ALA A 38 2.45 -7.73 -1.57
CA ALA A 38 3.46 -6.69 -1.40
C ALA A 38 4.38 -6.55 -2.63
N GLU A 39 4.82 -7.67 -3.21
CA GLU A 39 5.65 -7.69 -4.42
C GLU A 39 4.93 -7.09 -5.65
N VAL A 40 3.66 -7.45 -5.88
CA VAL A 40 2.86 -6.89 -6.99
C VAL A 40 2.57 -5.42 -6.76
N TRP A 41 2.26 -5.03 -5.51
CA TRP A 41 2.08 -3.63 -5.13
C TRP A 41 3.35 -2.82 -5.42
N GLU A 42 4.53 -3.29 -5.03
CA GLU A 42 5.81 -2.60 -5.28
C GLU A 42 6.07 -2.45 -6.79
N ALA A 43 5.93 -3.55 -7.53
CA ALA A 43 6.16 -3.57 -8.98
C ALA A 43 5.23 -2.59 -9.71
N TYR A 44 3.96 -2.50 -9.31
CA TYR A 44 3.01 -1.56 -9.88
C TYR A 44 3.32 -0.11 -9.46
N PHE A 45 3.62 0.12 -8.17
CA PHE A 45 3.93 1.43 -7.62
C PHE A 45 5.12 2.11 -8.32
N SER A 46 6.15 1.33 -8.65
CA SER A 46 7.34 1.83 -9.35
C SER A 46 7.02 2.45 -10.71
N LYS A 47 6.00 1.93 -11.41
CA LYS A 47 5.56 2.35 -12.75
C LYS A 47 4.41 3.36 -12.72
N ALA A 48 3.72 3.49 -11.58
CA ALA A 48 2.59 4.38 -11.42
C ALA A 48 2.99 5.87 -11.49
N ASP A 49 2.06 6.71 -11.96
CA ASP A 49 2.16 8.17 -11.92
C ASP A 49 1.85 8.72 -10.51
N GLN A 50 1.99 10.04 -10.32
CA GLN A 50 1.82 10.64 -8.99
C GLN A 50 0.41 10.44 -8.39
N PRO A 51 -0.70 10.71 -9.11
CA PRO A 51 -2.04 10.49 -8.58
C PRO A 51 -2.28 9.04 -8.17
N LYS A 52 -1.82 8.08 -8.98
CA LYS A 52 -1.96 6.66 -8.68
C LYS A 52 -1.08 6.24 -7.49
N ARG A 53 0.15 6.76 -7.38
CA ARG A 53 1.02 6.52 -6.21
C ARG A 53 0.36 6.95 -4.91
N LEU A 54 -0.31 8.11 -4.87
CA LEU A 54 -1.04 8.55 -3.69
C LEU A 54 -2.13 7.53 -3.28
N ALA A 55 -2.94 7.08 -4.23
CA ALA A 55 -3.96 6.07 -3.98
C ALA A 55 -3.35 4.75 -3.48
N MET A 56 -2.22 4.34 -4.03
CA MET A 56 -1.49 3.14 -3.60
C MET A 56 -0.89 3.26 -2.19
N VAL A 57 -0.43 4.44 -1.79
CA VAL A 57 0.02 4.70 -0.40
C VAL A 57 -1.15 4.52 0.56
N TYR A 58 -2.33 5.05 0.22
CA TYR A 58 -3.52 4.85 1.04
C TYR A 58 -3.96 3.38 1.11
N LEU A 59 -3.89 2.65 0.00
CA LEU A 59 -4.13 1.21 -0.01
C LEU A 59 -3.17 0.45 0.92
N ALA A 60 -1.86 0.71 0.81
CA ALA A 60 -0.87 0.06 1.66
C ALA A 60 -1.12 0.35 3.15
N ASN A 61 -1.48 1.60 3.46
CA ASN A 61 -1.86 1.99 4.80
C ASN A 61 -3.07 1.20 5.32
N ASP A 62 -4.13 1.09 4.53
CA ASP A 62 -5.35 0.38 4.93
C ASP A 62 -5.09 -1.13 5.13
N ILE A 63 -4.36 -1.77 4.21
CA ILE A 63 -3.97 -3.18 4.30
C ILE A 63 -3.17 -3.44 5.59
N VAL A 64 -2.18 -2.60 5.90
CA VAL A 64 -1.34 -2.80 7.09
C VAL A 64 -2.13 -2.54 8.38
N GLN A 65 -2.97 -1.51 8.40
CA GLN A 65 -3.78 -1.17 9.57
C GLN A 65 -4.86 -2.23 9.86
N ASN A 66 -5.62 -2.64 8.84
CA ASN A 66 -6.69 -3.62 8.99
C ASN A 66 -6.17 -5.07 9.03
N GLY A 67 -5.03 -5.34 8.38
CA GLY A 67 -4.33 -6.63 8.46
C GLY A 67 -3.87 -6.95 9.87
N ARG A 68 -3.42 -5.94 10.63
CA ARG A 68 -2.98 -6.10 12.02
C ARG A 68 -4.03 -6.73 12.93
N LYS A 69 -5.31 -6.43 12.73
CA LYS A 69 -6.41 -7.02 13.51
C LYS A 69 -6.50 -8.55 13.33
N ARG A 70 -5.91 -9.06 12.25
CA ARG A 70 -5.93 -10.48 11.89
C ARG A 70 -4.54 -11.13 12.05
N GLY A 71 -3.44 -10.36 12.05
CA GLY A 71 -2.06 -10.79 12.29
C GLY A 71 -1.00 -9.91 11.58
N THR A 72 0.26 -10.34 11.55
CA THR A 72 1.42 -9.47 11.23
C THR A 72 2.05 -9.67 9.83
N GLU A 73 1.53 -10.57 9.01
CA GLU A 73 2.10 -10.95 7.71
C GLU A 73 2.17 -9.76 6.76
N PHE A 74 1.07 -9.01 6.63
CA PHE A 74 1.07 -7.79 5.82
C PHE A 74 2.01 -6.74 6.36
N LEU A 75 2.11 -6.59 7.69
CA LEU A 75 3.06 -5.66 8.29
C LEU A 75 4.49 -6.04 7.89
N ALA A 76 4.87 -7.30 8.07
CA ALA A 76 6.22 -7.80 7.77
C ALA A 76 6.59 -7.66 6.28
N GLU A 77 5.68 -7.99 5.37
CA GLU A 77 5.96 -7.94 3.93
C GLU A 77 5.95 -6.51 3.39
N PHE A 78 5.02 -5.65 3.83
CA PHE A 78 5.01 -4.25 3.42
C PHE A 78 6.21 -3.46 3.97
N TYR A 79 6.74 -3.85 5.14
CA TYR A 79 7.95 -3.23 5.71
C TYR A 79 9.18 -3.40 4.82
N LYS A 80 9.25 -4.47 4.02
CA LYS A 80 10.36 -4.74 3.10
C LYS A 80 10.32 -3.85 1.85
N VAL A 81 9.13 -3.52 1.35
CA VAL A 81 8.95 -2.82 0.07
C VAL A 81 8.74 -1.32 0.22
N LEU A 82 8.09 -0.87 1.29
CA LEU A 82 7.71 0.54 1.44
C LEU A 82 8.89 1.50 1.57
N PRO A 83 9.99 1.22 2.30
CA PRO A 83 11.13 2.14 2.34
C PRO A 83 11.72 2.45 0.96
N ARG A 84 11.82 1.43 0.09
CA ARG A 84 12.30 1.58 -1.30
C ARG A 84 11.28 2.34 -2.16
N ALA A 85 10.00 1.98 -2.06
CA ALA A 85 8.93 2.63 -2.82
C ALA A 85 8.77 4.12 -2.44
N LEU A 86 8.73 4.42 -1.15
CA LEU A 86 8.47 5.76 -0.61
C LEU A 86 9.63 6.73 -0.83
N ARG A 87 10.87 6.26 -0.95
CA ARG A 87 12.03 7.11 -1.25
C ARG A 87 11.84 7.92 -2.54
N HIS A 88 11.25 7.32 -3.57
CA HIS A 88 10.97 8.01 -4.84
C HIS A 88 9.85 9.04 -4.72
N VAL A 89 8.85 8.78 -3.87
CA VAL A 89 7.73 9.69 -3.64
C VAL A 89 8.11 10.85 -2.75
N LEU A 90 8.95 10.65 -1.75
CA LEU A 90 9.49 11.77 -0.95
C LEU A 90 10.35 12.71 -1.81
N ALA A 91 11.11 12.16 -2.76
CA ALA A 91 11.98 12.95 -3.64
C ALA A 91 11.24 13.70 -4.75
N LYS A 92 10.11 13.17 -5.26
CA LYS A 92 9.42 13.71 -6.46
C LYS A 92 7.93 14.00 -6.29
N GLY A 93 7.32 13.64 -5.16
CA GLY A 93 5.90 13.82 -4.88
C GLY A 93 5.55 15.27 -4.58
N ASP A 94 4.28 15.62 -4.77
CA ASP A 94 3.74 16.90 -4.31
C ASP A 94 3.57 16.92 -2.77
N ASP A 95 3.29 18.07 -2.18
CA ASP A 95 3.15 18.21 -0.73
C ASP A 95 2.07 17.30 -0.15
N LYS A 96 0.99 17.09 -0.89
CA LYS A 96 -0.11 16.20 -0.50
C LYS A 96 0.36 14.75 -0.39
N THR A 97 1.12 14.27 -1.37
CA THR A 97 1.65 12.92 -1.37
C THR A 97 2.74 12.76 -0.32
N ARG A 98 3.62 13.75 -0.15
CA ARG A 98 4.60 13.77 0.94
C ARG A 98 3.93 13.70 2.31
N ALA A 99 2.86 14.46 2.55
CA ALA A 99 2.11 14.44 3.79
C ALA A 99 1.44 13.08 4.04
N ALA A 100 0.85 12.47 3.01
CA ALA A 100 0.28 11.12 3.09
C ALA A 100 1.35 10.07 3.44
N VAL A 101 2.50 10.12 2.78
CA VAL A 101 3.65 9.25 3.05
C VAL A 101 4.18 9.45 4.46
N ASN A 102 4.34 10.70 4.91
CA ASN A 102 4.77 11.01 6.28
C ASN A 102 3.76 10.51 7.30
N LYS A 103 2.46 10.55 7.01
CA LYS A 103 1.43 9.95 7.88
C LYS A 103 1.60 8.43 7.99
N VAL A 104 1.85 7.75 6.87
CA VAL A 104 2.12 6.30 6.86
C VAL A 104 3.38 5.98 7.66
N ILE A 105 4.48 6.70 7.41
CA ILE A 105 5.75 6.53 8.14
C ILE A 105 5.58 6.83 9.63
N ARG A 106 4.89 7.90 10.01
CA ARG A 106 4.66 8.26 11.42
C ARG A 106 3.84 7.21 12.14
N VAL A 107 2.75 6.74 11.52
CA VAL A 107 1.95 5.63 12.05
C VAL A 107 2.79 4.38 12.22
N TRP A 108 3.82 4.18 11.41
CA TRP A 108 4.75 3.06 11.52
C TRP A 108 5.82 3.26 12.59
N ASP A 109 6.35 4.47 12.75
CA ASP A 109 7.40 4.79 13.72
C ASP A 109 6.84 4.85 15.15
N GLU A 110 5.62 5.35 15.33
CA GLU A 110 4.85 5.26 16.59
C GLU A 110 4.51 3.81 16.99
N ARG A 111 4.77 2.84 16.09
CA ARG A 111 4.48 1.42 16.30
C ARG A 111 5.75 0.56 16.39
N LYS A 112 6.94 1.18 16.41
CA LYS A 112 8.15 0.56 16.98
C LYS A 112 7.96 0.40 18.49
N VAL A 113 7.37 -0.72 18.87
CA VAL A 113 7.98 -1.53 19.92
C VAL A 113 9.04 -2.38 19.23
#